data_AF-A0A7S3N876-F1
#
_entry.id   AF-A0A7S3N876-F1
#
_cell.length_a   1.000
_cell.length_b   1.000
_cell.length_c   1.000
_cell.angle_alpha   90.00
_cell.angle_beta   90.00
_cell.angle_gamma   90.00
#
_symmetry.space_group_name_H-M   'P 1'
#
loop_
_entity.id
_entity.type
_entity.pdbx_description
1 polymer ?
#
loop_
_entity_poly.entity_id
_entity_poly.type
_entity_poly.pdbx_seq_one_letter_code
_entity_poly.pdbx_strand_id
1 'polypeptide(L)'
;PGCDIFENNSNFIKLKIQTKMEKKIFMARVADQSERYEDMVDFLKDIIEDTSEDVSMDVKNLLSVGFKNLISSQRSAYKTVQAIEQNKKYAEYSSDCAEYKEKISKELETNCKKVIDIV
;
A
#
# COMPACT_ATOMS: atom_id res chain seq x y z
N PRO A 1 -32.79 -30.49 -22.97
CA PRO A 1 -32.84 -29.70 -21.71
C PRO A 1 -31.53 -29.87 -20.94
N GLY A 2 -30.54 -29.05 -21.27
CA GLY A 2 -29.22 -29.18 -20.67
C GLY A 2 -28.26 -28.17 -21.27
N CYS A 3 -28.24 -26.96 -20.71
CA CYS A 3 -27.11 -26.04 -20.70
C CYS A 3 -27.52 -24.71 -20.02
N ASP A 4 -27.77 -24.69 -18.70
CA ASP A 4 -28.00 -23.43 -17.97
C ASP A 4 -27.38 -23.38 -16.56
N ILE A 5 -26.73 -24.46 -16.10
CA ILE A 5 -26.21 -24.53 -14.73
C ILE A 5 -24.78 -23.96 -14.63
N PHE A 6 -24.00 -24.01 -15.71
CA PHE A 6 -22.61 -23.51 -15.72
C PHE A 6 -22.50 -22.00 -16.00
N GLU A 7 -23.37 -21.41 -16.83
CA GLU A 7 -23.35 -19.96 -17.10
C GLU A 7 -23.83 -19.11 -15.92
N ASN A 8 -24.82 -19.59 -15.16
CA ASN A 8 -25.31 -18.92 -13.95
C ASN A 8 -24.27 -18.88 -12.83
N ASN A 9 -23.42 -19.91 -12.72
CA ASN A 9 -22.37 -19.95 -11.70
C ASN A 9 -21.23 -18.99 -12.03
N SER A 10 -20.83 -18.90 -13.31
CA SER A 10 -19.80 -17.97 -13.78
C SER A 10 -20.21 -16.51 -13.59
N ASN A 11 -21.45 -16.14 -13.91
CA ASN A 11 -21.96 -14.79 -13.69
C ASN A 11 -22.06 -14.42 -12.20
N PHE A 12 -22.46 -15.37 -11.35
CA PHE A 12 -22.53 -15.17 -9.91
C PHE A 12 -21.14 -14.99 -9.27
N ILE A 13 -20.15 -15.77 -9.72
CA ILE A 13 -18.75 -15.61 -9.30
C ILE A 13 -18.22 -14.25 -9.77
N LYS A 14 -18.47 -13.85 -11.02
CA LYS A 14 -18.02 -12.56 -11.57
C LYS A 14 -18.64 -11.37 -10.81
N LEU A 15 -19.92 -11.44 -10.46
CA LEU A 15 -20.60 -10.42 -9.64
C LEU A 15 -20.06 -10.35 -8.20
N LYS A 16 -19.74 -11.50 -7.59
CA LYS A 16 -19.10 -11.56 -6.26
C LYS A 16 -17.67 -11.02 -6.26
N ILE A 17 -16.92 -11.23 -7.34
CA ILE A 17 -15.56 -10.67 -7.49
C ILE A 17 -15.65 -9.15 -7.67
N GLN A 18 -16.55 -8.67 -8.53
CA GLN A 18 -16.79 -7.25 -8.77
C GLN A 18 -17.11 -6.49 -7.47
N THR A 19 -18.03 -7.02 -6.66
CA THR A 19 -18.43 -6.40 -5.39
C THR A 19 -17.32 -6.42 -4.32
N LYS A 20 -16.45 -7.44 -4.32
CA LYS A 20 -15.26 -7.47 -3.45
C LYS A 20 -14.22 -6.43 -3.85
N MET A 21 -13.98 -6.28 -5.15
CA MET A 21 -13.03 -5.29 -5.69
C MET A 21 -13.49 -3.86 -5.37
N GLU A 22 -14.77 -3.57 -5.57
CA GLU A 22 -15.37 -2.26 -5.23
C GLU A 22 -15.21 -1.93 -3.75
N LYS A 23 -15.40 -2.91 -2.86
CA LYS A 23 -15.14 -2.74 -1.42
C LYS A 23 -13.67 -2.41 -1.14
N LYS A 24 -12.72 -3.13 -1.75
CA LYS A 24 -11.29 -2.87 -1.57
C LYS A 24 -10.89 -1.49 -2.09
N ILE A 25 -11.42 -1.06 -3.25
CA ILE A 25 -11.19 0.29 -3.80
C ILE A 25 -11.75 1.37 -2.86
N PHE A 26 -12.95 1.17 -2.31
CA PHE A 26 -13.52 2.08 -1.33
C PHE A 26 -12.63 2.19 -0.09
N MET A 27 -12.17 1.07 0.45
CA MET A 27 -11.26 1.06 1.60
C MET A 27 -9.93 1.73 1.30
N ALA A 28 -9.35 1.54 0.11
CA ALA A 28 -8.14 2.24 -0.32
C ALA A 28 -8.34 3.77 -0.35
N ARG A 29 -9.51 4.26 -0.78
CA ARG A 29 -9.84 5.70 -0.74
C ARG A 29 -10.01 6.22 0.68
N VAL A 30 -10.60 5.43 1.58
CA VAL A 30 -10.71 5.80 3.01
C VAL A 30 -9.33 5.86 3.65
N ALA A 31 -8.45 4.91 3.32
CA ALA A 31 -7.07 4.88 3.81
C ALA A 31 -6.26 6.09 3.31
N ASP A 32 -6.42 6.47 2.04
CA ASP A 32 -5.82 7.68 1.46
C ASP A 32 -6.23 8.95 2.23
N GLN A 33 -7.54 9.12 2.47
CA GLN A 33 -8.08 10.26 3.23
C GLN A 33 -7.63 10.27 4.71
N SER A 34 -7.25 9.13 5.25
CA SER A 34 -6.77 8.98 6.63
C SER A 34 -5.25 9.03 6.73
N GLU A 35 -4.54 9.28 5.63
CA GLU A 35 -3.07 9.25 5.52
C GLU A 35 -2.45 7.90 5.94
N ARG A 36 -3.23 6.82 5.84
CA ARG A 36 -2.84 5.44 6.16
C ARG A 36 -2.33 4.74 4.90
N TYR A 37 -1.23 5.25 4.35
CA TYR A 37 -0.74 4.82 3.03
C TYR A 37 -0.26 3.37 2.95
N GLU A 38 0.16 2.77 4.07
CA GLU A 38 0.49 1.34 4.13
C GLU A 38 -0.76 0.48 3.91
N ASP A 39 -1.83 0.74 4.67
CA ASP A 39 -3.12 0.06 4.50
C ASP A 39 -3.68 0.28 3.08
N MET A 40 -3.51 1.48 2.52
CA MET A 40 -3.91 1.79 1.15
C MET A 40 -3.19 0.91 0.12
N VAL A 41 -1.87 0.74 0.25
CA VAL A 41 -1.08 -0.11 -0.66
C VAL A 41 -1.48 -1.57 -0.49
N ASP A 42 -1.72 -2.03 0.74
CA ASP A 42 -2.16 -3.40 1.00
C ASP A 42 -3.52 -3.69 0.35
N PHE A 43 -4.51 -2.81 0.46
CA PHE A 43 -5.81 -2.99 -0.22
C PHE A 43 -5.68 -3.05 -1.74
N LEU A 44 -4.73 -2.32 -2.32
CA LEU A 44 -4.51 -2.28 -3.77
C LEU A 44 -3.72 -3.50 -4.27
N LYS A 45 -2.75 -3.98 -3.50
CA LYS A 45 -2.04 -5.24 -3.76
C LYS A 45 -3.01 -6.41 -3.82
N ASP A 46 -3.90 -6.46 -2.84
CA ASP A 46 -4.99 -7.41 -2.73
C ASP A 46 -5.95 -7.40 -3.94
N ILE A 47 -6.11 -6.27 -4.62
CA ILE A 47 -6.92 -6.18 -5.85
C ILE A 47 -6.16 -6.78 -7.05
N ILE A 48 -4.86 -6.52 -7.12
CA ILE A 48 -3.98 -6.97 -8.20
C ILE A 48 -3.80 -8.49 -8.13
N GLU A 49 -3.64 -9.06 -6.92
CA GLU A 49 -3.52 -10.51 -6.73
C GLU A 49 -4.83 -11.26 -7.03
N ASP A 50 -5.98 -10.67 -6.71
CA ASP A 50 -7.31 -11.29 -6.95
C ASP A 50 -7.76 -11.21 -8.42
N THR A 51 -7.07 -10.44 -9.27
CA THR A 51 -7.49 -10.15 -10.66
C THR A 51 -6.46 -10.65 -11.66
N SER A 52 -6.82 -11.61 -12.51
CA SER A 52 -6.00 -12.07 -13.64
C SER A 52 -6.18 -11.21 -14.92
N GLU A 53 -7.15 -10.30 -14.92
CA GLU A 53 -7.44 -9.35 -16.00
C GLU A 53 -6.66 -8.04 -15.82
N ASP A 54 -6.50 -7.29 -16.91
CA ASP A 54 -5.81 -6.00 -16.93
C ASP A 54 -6.34 -5.06 -15.83
N VAL A 55 -5.49 -4.82 -14.83
CA VAL A 55 -5.78 -3.89 -13.73
C VAL A 55 -6.13 -2.53 -14.32
N SER A 56 -7.34 -2.05 -14.02
CA SER A 56 -7.83 -0.75 -14.52
C SER A 56 -6.85 0.38 -14.22
N MET A 57 -6.74 1.32 -15.16
CA MET A 57 -5.83 2.46 -15.07
C MET A 57 -6.06 3.27 -13.78
N ASP A 58 -7.30 3.33 -13.30
CA ASP A 58 -7.65 3.99 -12.04
C ASP A 58 -6.99 3.35 -10.82
N VAL A 59 -6.92 2.01 -10.78
CA VAL A 59 -6.29 1.27 -9.67
C VAL A 59 -4.78 1.43 -9.72
N LYS A 60 -4.16 1.39 -10.90
CA LYS A 60 -2.72 1.65 -11.10
C LYS A 60 -2.34 3.07 -10.66
N ASN A 61 -3.18 4.06 -10.99
CA ASN A 61 -3.00 5.44 -10.56
C ASN A 61 -3.11 5.56 -9.03
N LEU A 62 -4.12 4.93 -8.43
CA LEU A 62 -4.33 4.93 -6.98
C LEU A 62 -3.15 4.28 -6.25
N LEU A 63 -2.61 3.17 -6.79
CA LEU A 63 -1.41 2.51 -6.26
C LEU A 63 -0.18 3.44 -6.32
N SER A 64 0.00 4.14 -7.45
CA SER A 64 1.08 5.09 -7.62
C SER A 64 1.01 6.23 -6.59
N VAL A 65 -0.21 6.74 -6.32
CA VAL A 65 -0.45 7.78 -5.30
C VAL A 65 -0.14 7.25 -3.90
N GLY A 66 -0.71 6.11 -3.52
CA GLY A 66 -0.50 5.50 -2.21
C GLY A 66 0.98 5.23 -1.94
N PHE A 67 1.67 4.62 -2.91
CA PHE A 67 3.10 4.34 -2.76
C PHE A 67 3.95 5.62 -2.69
N LYS A 68 3.70 6.61 -3.56
CA LYS A 68 4.41 7.90 -3.51
C LYS A 68 4.26 8.54 -2.13
N ASN A 69 3.06 8.52 -1.57
CA ASN A 69 2.76 9.12 -0.28
C ASN A 69 3.39 8.34 0.88
N LEU A 70 3.34 7.00 0.84
CA LEU A 70 4.01 6.13 1.80
C LEU A 70 5.51 6.44 1.90
N ILE A 71 6.23 6.41 0.78
CA ILE A 71 7.68 6.67 0.78
C ILE A 71 7.97 8.13 1.15
N SER A 72 7.13 9.08 0.75
CA SER A 72 7.31 10.48 1.12
C SER A 72 7.14 10.72 2.63
N SER A 73 6.17 10.06 3.26
CA SER A 73 5.97 10.07 4.71
C SER A 73 7.18 9.47 5.44
N GLN A 74 7.65 8.29 5.01
CA GLN A 74 8.84 7.64 5.60
C GLN A 74 10.11 8.48 5.46
N ARG A 75 10.33 9.11 4.30
CA ARG A 75 11.47 10.05 4.11
C ARG A 75 11.37 11.25 5.03
N SER A 76 10.18 11.79 5.25
CA SER A 76 9.95 12.89 6.19
C SER A 76 10.25 12.48 7.63
N ALA A 77 9.78 11.29 8.03
CA ALA A 77 10.08 10.71 9.34
C ALA A 77 11.60 10.51 9.53
N TYR A 78 12.29 9.92 8.55
CA TYR A 78 13.74 9.74 8.58
C TYR A 78 14.48 11.07 8.78
N LYS A 79 14.13 12.11 8.01
CA LYS A 79 14.73 13.45 8.13
C LYS A 79 14.48 14.06 9.50
N THR A 80 13.30 13.85 10.06
CA THR A 80 12.94 14.35 11.39
C THR A 80 13.80 13.68 12.46
N VAL A 81 13.94 12.35 12.40
CA VAL A 81 14.81 11.59 13.32
C VAL A 81 16.27 12.02 13.18
N GLN A 82 16.76 12.21 11.95
CA GLN A 82 18.11 12.70 11.70
C GLN A 82 18.35 14.10 12.29
N ALA A 83 17.36 15.00 12.20
CA ALA A 83 17.46 16.33 12.80
C ALA A 83 17.48 16.29 14.34
N ILE A 84 16.74 15.36 14.94
CA ILE A 84 16.74 15.11 16.40
C ILE A 84 18.10 14.54 16.84
N GLU A 85 18.61 13.53 16.13
CA GLU A 85 19.91 12.90 16.37
C GLU A 85 21.07 13.92 16.36
N GLN A 86 21.04 14.88 15.43
CA GLN A 86 22.06 15.92 15.30
C GLN A 86 21.95 17.05 16.34
N ASN A 87 20.86 17.08 17.11
CA ASN A 87 20.62 18.12 18.10
C ASN A 87 21.43 17.83 19.38
N LYS A 88 22.38 18.72 19.70
CA LYS A 88 23.24 18.60 20.89
C LYS A 88 22.48 18.45 22.21
N LYS A 89 21.22 18.93 22.29
CA LYS A 89 20.37 18.78 23.48
C LYS A 89 19.98 17.32 23.77
N TYR A 90 19.98 16.46 22.74
CA TYR A 90 19.56 15.07 22.83
C TYR A 90 20.72 14.10 22.54
N ALA A 91 21.97 14.55 22.72
CA ALA A 91 23.16 13.76 22.40
C ALA A 91 23.21 12.41 23.15
N GLU A 92 22.64 12.33 24.35
CA GLU A 92 22.51 11.09 25.12
C GLU A 92 21.64 10.02 24.44
N TYR A 93 20.67 10.43 23.61
CA TYR A 93 19.78 9.53 22.85
C TYR A 93 20.24 9.31 21.40
N SER A 94 21.46 9.75 21.05
CA SER A 94 21.96 9.67 19.66
C SER A 94 22.03 8.23 19.14
N SER A 95 22.36 7.26 20.01
CA SER A 95 22.40 5.84 19.65
C SER A 95 21.00 5.30 19.31
N ASP A 96 20.01 5.59 20.16
CA ASP A 96 18.62 5.14 19.96
C ASP A 96 18.02 5.78 18.69
N CYS A 97 18.32 7.06 18.44
CA CYS A 97 17.91 7.74 17.22
C CYS A 97 18.54 7.10 15.98
N ALA A 98 19.81 6.69 16.04
CA ALA A 98 20.50 6.03 14.94
C ALA A 98 19.87 4.66 14.63
N GLU A 99 19.55 3.86 15.65
CA GLU A 99 18.86 2.57 15.48
C GLU A 99 17.47 2.76 14.87
N TYR A 100 16.70 3.74 15.37
CA TYR A 100 15.37 4.02 14.83
C TYR A 100 15.42 4.51 13.38
N LYS A 101 16.42 5.32 13.04
CA LYS A 101 16.68 5.77 11.67
C LYS A 101 17.02 4.59 10.74
N GLU A 102 17.80 3.61 11.21
CA GLU A 102 18.10 2.38 10.47
C GLU A 102 16.83 1.54 10.25
N LYS A 103 15.95 1.43 11.26
CA LYS A 103 14.65 0.77 11.13
C LYS A 103 13.81 1.41 10.01
N ILE A 104 13.67 2.74 10.00
CA ILE A 104 12.94 3.45 8.95
C ILE A 104 13.56 3.20 7.57
N SER A 105 14.90 3.15 7.48
CA SER A 105 15.60 2.84 6.23
C SER A 105 15.27 1.43 5.71
N LYS A 106 15.24 0.42 6.59
CA LYS A 106 14.88 -0.96 6.23
C LYS A 106 13.42 -1.08 5.81
N GLU A 107 12.51 -0.37 6.48
CA GLU A 107 11.10 -0.31 6.09
C GLU A 107 10.93 0.33 4.71
N LEU A 108 11.67 1.41 4.43
CA LEU A 108 11.64 2.09 3.14
C LEU A 108 12.16 1.18 2.01
N GLU A 109 13.26 0.46 2.25
CA GLU A 109 13.80 -0.51 1.29
C GLU A 109 12.81 -1.65 1.03
N THR A 110 12.22 -2.20 2.10
CA THR A 110 11.18 -3.22 2.01
C THR A 110 9.98 -2.75 1.21
N ASN A 111 9.48 -1.54 1.48
CA ASN A 111 8.34 -0.98 0.76
C ASN A 111 8.66 -0.72 -0.72
N CYS A 112 9.88 -0.30 -1.04
CA CYS A 112 10.31 -0.15 -2.44
C CYS A 112 10.34 -1.50 -3.17
N LYS A 113 10.85 -2.56 -2.53
CA LYS A 113 10.83 -3.91 -3.09
C LYS A 113 9.41 -4.41 -3.31
N LYS A 114 8.51 -4.23 -2.33
CA LYS A 114 7.09 -4.59 -2.44
C LYS A 114 6.45 -4.01 -3.71
N VAL A 115 6.74 -2.76 -4.07
CA VAL A 115 6.14 -2.16 -5.28
C VAL A 115 6.78 -2.66 -6.56
N ILE A 116 8.08 -2.94 -6.57
CA ILE A 116 8.72 -3.58 -7.72
C ILE A 116 8.10 -4.97 -7.98
N ASP A 117 7.74 -5.70 -6.92
CA ASP A 117 7.12 -7.03 -7.06
C ASP A 117 5.65 -6.97 -7.53
N ILE A 118 4.98 -5.82 -7.40
CA ILE A 118 3.57 -5.62 -7.77
C ILE A 118 3.43 -5.13 -9.23
N VAL A 119 4.41 -4.39 -9.74
CA VAL A 119 4.41 -3.78 -11.09
C VAL A 119 4.96 -4.74 -12.13
#